data_AF-A0A849Y122-F1
#
_entry.id   AF-A0A849Y122-F1
#
_cell.length_a   1.000
_cell.length_b   1.000
_cell.length_c   1.000
_cell.angle_alpha   90.00
_cell.angle_beta   90.00
_cell.angle_gamma   90.00
#
_symmetry.space_group_name_H-M   'P 1'
#
loop_
_entity.id
_entity.type
_entity.pdbx_description
1 polymer ?
#
loop_
_entity_poly.entity_id
_entity_poly.type
_entity_poly.pdbx_seq_one_letter_code
_entity_poly.pdbx_strand_id
1 'polypeptide(L)'
;MWRILDFDSACFCAGKRIRRAKVMENTQDYQDYQDYRAEILGIVRSNASPGIMRNKLEDYHENDLADVFPDLSVAERRKLCRILNLDMLADIFEYIDEKQAAEYLDEMDVRKAAAILSRMETDAVVDVLRMIPKEKRALLLELMDDEARKDMAVIAAFDDEEIGSRMTTNYIEIRENLTVKQAMTELVSQAAKNDNISTIFMVTADHTFYGAMDLKDLITARQDTRLEDLIVTSYPYVYGHELIDDCIEKLKDYSENSIPILDNDNKLLGVITSQSIVDLVDDEMGEDYAMFAGLTAEEDLKEPLKESMKKRLPWLLVLLALGTVVS
;
A
#
# COMPACT_ATOMS: atom_id res chain seq x y z
N MET A 1 -56.77 -36.97 23.16
CA MET A 1 -56.62 -37.57 21.83
C MET A 1 -55.17 -37.35 21.42
N TRP A 2 -54.34 -38.41 21.49
CA TRP A 2 -53.06 -38.71 20.78
C TRP A 2 -52.27 -37.53 20.15
N ARG A 3 -50.93 -37.37 20.21
CA ARG A 3 -49.71 -38.14 20.54
C ARG A 3 -48.57 -37.07 20.47
N ILE A 4 -47.64 -36.86 21.41
CA ILE A 4 -46.43 -37.64 21.76
C ILE A 4 -45.30 -37.59 20.69
N LEU A 5 -44.20 -36.92 21.09
CA LEU A 5 -42.76 -37.23 20.93
C LEU A 5 -41.87 -36.46 19.94
N ASP A 6 -40.94 -35.73 20.57
CA ASP A 6 -39.48 -35.85 20.48
C ASP A 6 -38.77 -35.69 19.13
N PHE A 7 -38.08 -34.55 19.08
CA PHE A 7 -36.84 -34.33 18.36
C PHE A 7 -35.73 -35.17 19.00
N ASP A 8 -35.21 -36.18 18.30
CA ASP A 8 -33.78 -36.46 18.34
C ASP A 8 -33.27 -37.33 17.16
N SER A 9 -32.21 -36.81 16.53
CA SER A 9 -31.04 -37.51 15.96
C SER A 9 -31.19 -38.70 14.99
N ALA A 10 -30.72 -38.53 13.74
CA ALA A 10 -29.66 -39.35 13.12
C ALA A 10 -29.35 -39.01 11.65
N CYS A 11 -28.07 -38.69 11.43
CA CYS A 11 -27.20 -38.80 10.25
C CYS A 11 -27.68 -39.67 9.05
N PHE A 12 -27.58 -39.15 7.82
CA PHE A 12 -27.22 -39.95 6.65
C PHE A 12 -26.47 -39.13 5.59
N CYS A 13 -25.26 -39.58 5.27
CA CYS A 13 -24.43 -39.09 4.17
C CYS A 13 -25.07 -39.41 2.81
N ALA A 14 -25.07 -38.44 1.89
CA ALA A 14 -25.19 -38.71 0.46
C ALA A 14 -24.30 -37.73 -0.32
N GLY A 15 -23.15 -38.23 -0.77
CA GLY A 15 -22.24 -37.49 -1.63
C GLY A 15 -22.64 -37.49 -3.11
N LYS A 16 -21.92 -36.63 -3.84
CA LYS A 16 -21.68 -36.60 -5.30
C LYS A 16 -22.81 -36.10 -6.21
N ARG A 17 -22.67 -34.84 -6.66
CA ARG A 17 -22.08 -34.50 -7.98
C ARG A 17 -22.18 -32.98 -8.20
N ILE A 18 -21.14 -32.25 -7.81
CA ILE A 18 -20.91 -30.92 -8.39
C ILE A 18 -20.43 -31.18 -9.81
N ARG A 19 -21.25 -30.78 -10.80
CA ARG A 19 -20.87 -30.87 -12.20
C ARG A 19 -19.65 -29.98 -12.37
N ARG A 20 -18.51 -30.56 -12.78
CA ARG A 20 -17.39 -29.81 -13.36
C ARG A 20 -17.96 -29.00 -14.52
N ALA A 21 -18.18 -27.70 -14.29
CA ALA A 21 -18.33 -26.76 -15.38
C ALA A 21 -17.00 -26.80 -16.13
N LYS A 22 -17.10 -27.17 -17.40
CA LYS A 22 -16.01 -27.17 -18.36
C LYS A 22 -15.60 -25.71 -18.50
N VAL A 23 -14.49 -25.32 -17.87
CA VAL A 23 -13.83 -24.03 -18.14
C VAL A 23 -13.36 -24.15 -19.59
N MET A 24 -14.17 -23.61 -20.50
CA MET A 24 -13.80 -23.41 -21.89
C MET A 24 -12.92 -22.17 -21.89
N GLU A 25 -11.71 -22.32 -22.42
CA GLU A 25 -10.83 -21.23 -22.81
C GLU A 25 -11.64 -20.17 -23.57
N ASN A 26 -11.65 -18.96 -23.02
CA ASN A 26 -12.02 -17.76 -23.75
C ASN A 26 -11.16 -16.61 -23.20
N THR A 27 -9.88 -16.61 -23.58
CA THR A 27 -8.92 -15.54 -23.32
C THR A 27 -9.15 -14.39 -24.30
N GLN A 28 -10.34 -13.79 -24.26
CA GLN A 28 -10.69 -12.66 -25.11
C GLN A 28 -11.82 -11.83 -24.48
N ASP A 29 -11.67 -11.42 -23.22
CA ASP A 29 -12.53 -10.39 -22.63
C ASP A 29 -11.87 -9.78 -21.38
N TYR A 30 -10.87 -8.93 -21.57
CA TYR A 30 -10.40 -7.99 -20.55
C TYR A 30 -10.02 -6.67 -21.23
N GLN A 31 -10.54 -5.57 -20.68
CA GLN A 31 -10.21 -4.15 -20.89
C GLN A 31 -10.95 -3.37 -22.00
N ASP A 32 -12.19 -2.98 -21.69
CA ASP A 32 -12.63 -1.58 -21.88
C ASP A 32 -12.19 -0.80 -20.63
N TYR A 33 -10.89 -0.52 -20.50
CA TYR A 33 -10.40 0.42 -19.49
C TYR A 33 -10.79 1.81 -20.01
N GLN A 34 -11.54 2.60 -19.24
CA GLN A 34 -11.86 3.97 -19.62
C GLN A 34 -10.55 4.76 -19.63
N ASP A 35 -9.95 4.92 -20.80
CA ASP A 35 -8.72 5.69 -20.97
C ASP A 35 -9.05 7.19 -20.90
N TYR A 36 -8.98 7.76 -19.70
CA TYR A 36 -9.19 9.18 -19.44
C TYR A 36 -8.01 10.05 -19.88
N ARG A 37 -6.88 9.46 -20.29
CA ARG A 37 -5.62 10.17 -20.60
C ARG A 37 -5.83 11.31 -21.59
N ALA A 38 -6.52 11.04 -22.69
CA ALA A 38 -6.77 12.05 -23.73
C ALA A 38 -7.66 13.20 -23.24
N GLU A 39 -8.65 12.90 -22.39
CA GLU A 39 -9.56 13.89 -21.82
C GLU A 39 -8.84 14.78 -20.81
N ILE A 40 -8.10 14.17 -19.88
CA ILE A 40 -7.30 14.87 -18.86
C ILE A 40 -6.28 15.78 -19.55
N LEU A 41 -5.53 15.29 -20.53
CA LEU A 41 -4.59 16.11 -21.31
C LEU A 41 -5.31 17.27 -22.00
N GLY A 42 -6.50 17.04 -22.54
CA GLY A 42 -7.35 18.07 -23.13
C GLY A 42 -7.74 19.16 -22.12
N ILE A 43 -8.09 18.76 -20.90
CA ILE A 43 -8.42 19.69 -19.80
C ILE A 43 -7.17 20.52 -19.43
N VAL A 44 -6.02 19.88 -19.20
CA VAL A 44 -4.77 20.56 -18.80
C VAL A 44 -4.29 21.57 -19.85
N ARG A 45 -4.39 21.21 -21.12
CA ARG A 45 -4.02 22.04 -22.28
C ARG A 45 -5.06 23.09 -22.63
N SER A 46 -6.24 23.02 -22.04
CA SER A 46 -7.28 24.02 -22.26
C SER A 46 -6.92 25.38 -21.63
N ASN A 47 -7.54 26.42 -22.18
CA ASN A 47 -7.51 27.78 -21.64
C ASN A 47 -8.60 28.01 -20.56
N ALA A 48 -9.10 26.94 -19.93
CA ALA A 48 -10.05 27.05 -18.82
C ALA A 48 -9.42 27.82 -17.65
N SER A 49 -10.27 28.51 -16.86
CA SER A 49 -9.80 29.17 -15.65
C SER A 49 -9.29 28.15 -14.63
N PRO A 50 -8.32 28.50 -13.77
CA PRO A 50 -7.76 27.58 -12.78
C PRO A 50 -8.79 26.84 -11.92
N GLY A 51 -9.85 27.54 -11.48
CA GLY A 51 -10.90 26.92 -10.66
C GLY A 51 -11.76 25.90 -11.40
N ILE A 52 -12.09 26.16 -12.68
CA ILE A 52 -12.84 25.20 -13.50
C ILE A 52 -11.97 23.97 -13.81
N MET A 53 -10.69 24.19 -14.09
CA MET A 53 -9.73 23.12 -14.32
C MET A 53 -9.60 22.22 -13.09
N ARG A 54 -9.37 22.83 -11.92
CA ARG A 54 -9.34 22.13 -10.63
C ARG A 54 -10.56 21.24 -10.45
N ASN A 55 -11.76 21.80 -10.49
CA ASN A 55 -12.99 21.04 -10.22
C ASN A 55 -13.18 19.86 -11.18
N LYS A 56 -12.75 20.01 -12.44
CA LYS A 56 -12.83 18.90 -13.41
C LYS A 56 -11.79 17.82 -13.15
N LEU A 57 -10.59 18.21 -12.70
CA LEU A 57 -9.51 17.27 -12.43
C LEU A 57 -9.76 16.53 -11.10
N GLU A 58 -10.33 17.20 -10.11
CA GLU A 58 -10.74 16.64 -8.81
C GLU A 58 -11.83 15.55 -8.92
N ASP A 59 -12.44 15.37 -10.11
CA ASP A 59 -13.41 14.30 -10.38
C ASP A 59 -12.75 12.99 -10.88
N TYR A 60 -11.46 13.00 -11.21
CA TYR A 60 -10.70 11.82 -11.67
C TYR A 60 -9.92 11.18 -10.52
N HIS A 61 -9.72 9.87 -10.62
CA HIS A 61 -8.86 9.15 -9.70
C HIS A 61 -7.39 9.58 -9.88
N GLU A 62 -6.65 9.56 -8.79
CA GLU A 62 -5.30 10.11 -8.69
C GLU A 62 -4.31 9.30 -9.54
N ASN A 63 -4.53 7.99 -9.64
CA ASN A 63 -3.83 7.11 -10.59
C ASN A 63 -3.99 7.56 -12.07
N ASP A 64 -5.21 7.88 -12.53
CA ASP A 64 -5.44 8.37 -13.90
C ASP A 64 -4.74 9.71 -14.16
N LEU A 65 -4.66 10.54 -13.11
CA LEU A 65 -3.93 11.80 -13.15
C LEU A 65 -2.42 11.58 -13.14
N ALA A 66 -1.89 10.62 -12.39
CA ALA A 66 -0.48 10.24 -12.38
C ALA A 66 -0.04 9.75 -13.77
N ASP A 67 -0.86 8.92 -14.43
CA ASP A 67 -0.60 8.34 -15.75
C ASP A 67 -0.33 9.37 -16.86
N VAL A 68 -0.87 10.59 -16.73
CA VAL A 68 -0.64 11.66 -17.71
C VAL A 68 0.64 12.46 -17.46
N PHE A 69 1.25 12.42 -16.26
CA PHE A 69 2.43 13.23 -15.93
C PHE A 69 3.61 13.09 -16.89
N PRO A 70 3.93 11.87 -17.40
CA PRO A 70 4.99 11.69 -18.39
C PRO A 70 4.76 12.43 -19.71
N ASP A 71 3.49 12.63 -20.10
CA ASP A 71 3.11 13.31 -21.35
C ASP A 71 3.04 14.84 -21.22
N LEU A 72 3.10 15.33 -19.98
CA LEU A 72 3.07 16.76 -19.70
C LEU A 72 4.46 17.37 -19.87
N SER A 73 4.49 18.58 -20.40
CA SER A 73 5.66 19.44 -20.30
C SER A 73 5.84 19.94 -18.86
N VAL A 74 7.07 20.32 -18.50
CA VAL A 74 7.40 20.96 -17.21
C VAL A 74 6.46 22.13 -16.88
N ALA A 75 6.08 22.92 -17.89
CA ALA A 75 5.16 24.05 -17.71
C ALA A 75 3.73 23.60 -17.35
N GLU A 76 3.27 22.50 -17.94
CA GLU A 76 1.96 21.90 -17.64
C GLU A 76 1.95 21.22 -16.26
N ARG A 77 3.01 20.46 -15.90
CA ARG A 77 3.17 19.90 -14.55
C ARG A 77 3.16 20.97 -13.47
N ARG A 78 3.93 22.05 -13.65
CA ARG A 78 3.93 23.20 -12.73
C ARG A 78 2.56 23.87 -12.63
N LYS A 79 1.81 23.94 -13.74
CA LYS A 79 0.45 24.46 -13.77
C LYS A 79 -0.47 23.57 -12.92
N LEU A 80 -0.42 22.24 -13.08
CA LEU A 80 -1.18 21.29 -12.26
C LEU A 80 -0.84 21.42 -10.78
N CYS A 81 0.45 21.36 -10.44
CA CYS A 81 0.92 21.49 -9.07
C CYS A 81 0.43 22.80 -8.44
N ARG A 82 0.30 23.90 -9.19
CA ARG A 82 -0.24 25.16 -8.66
C ARG A 82 -1.75 25.15 -8.48
N ILE A 83 -2.47 24.41 -9.31
CA ILE A 83 -3.93 24.43 -9.39
C ILE A 83 -4.56 23.46 -8.41
N LEU A 84 -3.99 22.28 -8.17
CA LEU A 84 -4.52 21.26 -7.25
C LEU A 84 -4.20 21.61 -5.77
N ASN A 85 -4.96 21.05 -4.83
CA ASN A 85 -4.65 21.11 -3.39
C ASN A 85 -3.46 20.18 -3.06
N LEU A 86 -2.96 20.28 -1.83
CA LEU A 86 -1.82 19.47 -1.41
C LEU A 86 -2.19 18.01 -1.23
N ASP A 87 -3.38 17.71 -0.68
CA ASP A 87 -3.83 16.34 -0.43
C ASP A 87 -3.90 15.54 -1.75
N MET A 88 -4.63 16.04 -2.76
CA MET A 88 -4.67 15.37 -4.07
C MET A 88 -3.30 15.28 -4.76
N LEU A 89 -2.40 16.24 -4.51
CA LEU A 89 -1.04 16.14 -5.06
C LEU A 89 -0.22 15.06 -4.35
N ALA A 90 -0.43 14.82 -3.06
CA ALA A 90 0.22 13.73 -2.35
C ALA A 90 -0.22 12.39 -2.94
N ASP A 91 -1.52 12.16 -2.98
CA ASP A 91 -2.15 10.95 -3.54
C ASP A 91 -1.71 10.69 -5.00
N ILE A 92 -1.64 11.73 -5.85
CA ILE A 92 -1.13 11.59 -7.22
C ILE A 92 0.34 11.15 -7.24
N PHE A 93 1.18 11.74 -6.38
CA PHE A 93 2.61 11.43 -6.35
C PHE A 93 2.90 10.03 -5.79
N GLU A 94 2.00 9.45 -5.01
CA GLU A 94 2.09 8.06 -4.55
C GLU A 94 1.92 7.05 -5.70
N TYR A 95 1.15 7.39 -6.74
CA TYR A 95 0.99 6.55 -7.93
C TYR A 95 2.06 6.77 -9.00
N ILE A 96 2.94 7.77 -8.84
CA ILE A 96 4.03 8.02 -9.77
C ILE A 96 5.25 7.22 -9.34
N ASP A 97 5.86 6.50 -10.28
CA ASP A 97 7.19 5.87 -10.12
C ASP A 97 8.16 6.77 -9.36
N GLU A 98 8.80 6.23 -8.32
CA GLU A 98 9.51 7.00 -7.30
C GLU A 98 10.65 7.85 -7.88
N LYS A 99 11.26 7.38 -8.97
CA LYS A 99 12.30 8.12 -9.69
C LYS A 99 11.71 9.30 -10.45
N GLN A 100 10.59 9.12 -11.14
CA GLN A 100 9.88 10.22 -11.80
C GLN A 100 9.32 11.22 -10.79
N ALA A 101 8.76 10.74 -9.68
CA ALA A 101 8.26 11.57 -8.59
C ALA A 101 9.38 12.48 -8.05
N ALA A 102 10.56 11.93 -7.80
CA ALA A 102 11.75 12.69 -7.40
C ALA A 102 12.15 13.76 -8.44
N GLU A 103 12.11 13.43 -9.75
CA GLU A 103 12.37 14.41 -10.82
C GLU A 103 11.33 15.55 -10.82
N TYR A 104 10.04 15.24 -10.69
CA TYR A 104 8.96 16.24 -10.71
C TYR A 104 8.95 17.12 -9.45
N LEU A 105 9.30 16.57 -8.28
CA LEU A 105 9.50 17.34 -7.05
C LEU A 105 10.66 18.34 -7.20
N ASP A 106 11.68 18.02 -7.97
CA ASP A 106 12.80 18.94 -8.23
C ASP A 106 12.44 20.09 -9.18
N GLU A 107 11.37 19.94 -9.97
CA GLU A 107 10.89 20.98 -10.87
C GLU A 107 10.16 22.13 -10.15
N MET A 108 9.81 21.96 -8.88
CA MET A 108 8.96 22.89 -8.11
C MET A 108 9.68 23.56 -6.93
N ASP A 109 8.97 24.45 -6.22
CA ASP A 109 9.52 25.11 -5.04
C ASP A 109 9.72 24.11 -3.89
N VAL A 110 10.88 24.16 -3.24
CA VAL A 110 11.27 23.19 -2.19
C VAL A 110 10.28 23.14 -1.02
N ARG A 111 9.64 24.26 -0.66
CA ARG A 111 8.63 24.26 0.42
C ARG A 111 7.36 23.54 -0.02
N LYS A 112 7.01 23.64 -1.30
CA LYS A 112 5.87 22.95 -1.85
C LYS A 112 6.14 21.46 -1.99
N ALA A 113 7.31 21.07 -2.46
CA ALA A 113 7.74 19.67 -2.48
C ALA A 113 7.68 19.06 -1.08
N ALA A 114 8.27 19.72 -0.08
CA ALA A 114 8.21 19.27 1.32
C ALA A 114 6.77 19.18 1.86
N ALA A 115 5.88 20.11 1.46
CA ALA A 115 4.48 20.07 1.87
C ALA A 115 3.69 18.92 1.23
N ILE A 116 4.02 18.53 -0.02
CA ILE A 116 3.45 17.34 -0.68
C ILE A 116 3.95 16.08 0.06
N LEU A 117 5.28 15.97 0.25
CA LEU A 117 5.88 14.84 0.98
C LEU A 117 5.33 14.70 2.41
N SER A 118 4.93 15.79 3.08
CA SER A 118 4.37 15.73 4.44
C SER A 118 2.94 15.18 4.49
N ARG A 119 2.30 15.03 3.33
CA ARG A 119 0.90 14.59 3.19
C ARG A 119 0.78 13.23 2.52
N MET A 120 1.86 12.73 1.93
CA MET A 120 1.93 11.41 1.35
C MET A 120 2.02 10.34 2.44
N GLU A 121 1.64 9.12 2.10
CA GLU A 121 1.86 7.91 2.89
C GLU A 121 3.36 7.71 3.18
N THR A 122 3.65 7.26 4.40
CA THR A 122 5.00 7.38 4.96
C THR A 122 5.99 6.43 4.28
N ASP A 123 5.52 5.25 3.85
CA ASP A 123 6.27 4.28 3.04
C ASP A 123 6.62 4.86 1.66
N ALA A 124 5.64 5.41 0.93
CA ALA A 124 5.86 6.02 -0.39
C ALA A 124 6.87 7.19 -0.33
N VAL A 125 6.81 8.01 0.73
CA VAL A 125 7.77 9.10 0.91
C VAL A 125 9.19 8.60 1.05
N VAL A 126 9.40 7.51 1.80
CA VAL A 126 10.74 6.94 2.01
C VAL A 126 11.35 6.53 0.67
N ASP A 127 10.58 5.87 -0.19
CA ASP A 127 11.02 5.43 -1.51
C ASP A 127 11.36 6.62 -2.43
N VAL A 128 10.50 7.65 -2.48
CA VAL A 128 10.80 8.87 -3.25
C VAL A 128 12.05 9.59 -2.71
N LEU A 129 12.22 9.68 -1.38
CA LEU A 129 13.39 10.31 -0.77
C LEU A 129 14.69 9.53 -1.01
N ARG A 130 14.64 8.20 -1.22
CA ARG A 130 15.82 7.40 -1.61
C ARG A 130 16.33 7.80 -3.00
N MET A 131 15.44 8.17 -3.92
CA MET A 131 15.78 8.63 -5.27
C MET A 131 16.33 10.07 -5.31
N ILE A 132 16.11 10.87 -4.26
CA ILE A 132 16.57 12.26 -4.19
C ILE A 132 18.04 12.34 -3.68
N PRO A 133 18.90 13.18 -4.31
CA PRO A 133 20.27 13.39 -3.84
C PRO A 133 20.34 13.81 -2.36
N LYS A 134 21.31 13.25 -1.62
CA LYS A 134 21.42 13.40 -0.16
C LYS A 134 21.40 14.86 0.31
N GLU A 135 21.99 15.77 -0.45
CA GLU A 135 22.05 17.20 -0.12
C GLU A 135 20.67 17.85 -0.11
N LYS A 136 19.79 17.48 -1.06
CA LYS A 136 18.41 18.00 -1.15
C LYS A 136 17.48 17.32 -0.17
N ARG A 137 17.67 16.02 0.05
CA ARG A 137 16.89 15.23 1.01
C ARG A 137 16.89 15.85 2.41
N ALA A 138 18.06 16.26 2.92
CA ALA A 138 18.15 16.89 4.24
C ALA A 138 17.33 18.19 4.33
N LEU A 139 17.33 18.99 3.27
CA LEU A 139 16.55 20.23 3.21
C LEU A 139 15.04 19.96 3.15
N LEU A 140 14.61 18.96 2.37
CA LEU A 140 13.20 18.55 2.31
C LEU A 140 12.72 18.07 3.68
N LEU A 141 13.47 17.16 4.31
CA LEU A 141 13.17 16.66 5.65
C LEU A 141 13.03 17.79 6.69
N GLU A 142 13.93 18.80 6.66
CA GLU A 142 13.85 19.94 7.58
C GLU A 142 12.59 20.80 7.36
N LEU A 143 12.10 20.88 6.13
CA LEU A 143 10.93 21.67 5.76
C LEU A 143 9.60 20.92 5.92
N MET A 144 9.65 19.60 6.07
CA MET A 144 8.47 18.77 6.34
C MET A 144 7.91 19.02 7.73
N ASP A 145 6.62 18.70 7.90
CA ASP A 145 5.93 18.79 9.18
C ASP A 145 6.61 17.88 10.22
N ASP A 146 6.67 18.33 11.48
CA ASP A 146 7.38 17.62 12.55
C ASP A 146 6.79 16.24 12.89
N GLU A 147 5.49 16.04 12.61
CA GLU A 147 4.78 14.76 12.78
C GLU A 147 5.27 13.77 11.70
N ALA A 148 5.10 14.11 10.42
CA ALA A 148 5.60 13.32 9.29
C ALA A 148 7.10 12.99 9.39
N ARG A 149 7.93 13.95 9.85
CA ARG A 149 9.38 13.71 10.04
C ARG A 149 9.69 12.63 11.07
N LYS A 150 8.89 12.54 12.13
CA LYS A 150 9.07 11.50 13.16
C LYS A 150 8.65 10.15 12.63
N ASP A 151 7.51 10.10 11.93
CA ASP A 151 6.96 8.86 11.40
C ASP A 151 7.93 8.22 10.40
N MET A 152 8.46 9.02 9.47
CA MET A 152 9.51 8.56 8.55
C MET A 152 10.78 8.07 9.25
N ALA A 153 11.16 8.68 10.38
CA ALA A 153 12.37 8.28 11.09
C ALA A 153 12.23 6.88 11.72
N VAL A 154 10.99 6.43 11.97
CA VAL A 154 10.71 5.06 12.41
C VAL A 154 10.92 4.08 11.25
N ILE A 155 10.34 4.36 10.08
CA ILE A 155 10.46 3.48 8.90
C ILE A 155 11.90 3.42 8.39
N ALA A 156 12.60 4.55 8.34
CA ALA A 156 13.98 4.63 7.88
C ALA A 156 15.01 3.91 8.79
N ALA A 157 14.57 3.34 9.91
CA ALA A 157 15.38 2.51 10.78
C ALA A 157 15.43 1.03 10.33
N PHE A 158 14.52 0.61 9.45
CA PHE A 158 14.44 -0.74 8.90
C PHE A 158 15.22 -0.85 7.59
N ASP A 159 15.71 -2.06 7.30
CA ASP A 159 16.30 -2.38 6.00
C ASP A 159 15.21 -2.54 4.94
N ASP A 160 15.54 -2.33 3.67
CA ASP A 160 14.60 -2.36 2.54
C ASP A 160 13.98 -3.76 2.36
N GLU A 161 14.72 -4.81 2.78
CA GLU A 161 14.28 -6.22 2.77
C GLU A 161 13.45 -6.61 4.02
N GLU A 162 13.35 -5.72 5.02
CA GLU A 162 12.56 -5.95 6.23
C GLU A 162 11.14 -5.42 6.09
N ILE A 163 10.15 -6.13 6.64
CA ILE A 163 8.73 -5.76 6.51
C ILE A 163 8.40 -4.39 7.12
N GLY A 164 9.17 -3.96 8.11
CA GLY A 164 9.05 -2.63 8.72
C GLY A 164 9.37 -1.48 7.78
N SER A 165 10.05 -1.72 6.65
CA SER A 165 10.27 -0.69 5.63
C SER A 165 9.04 -0.41 4.76
N ARG A 166 8.08 -1.34 4.72
CA ARG A 166 6.83 -1.27 3.94
C ARG A 166 5.60 -0.99 4.83
N MET A 167 5.81 -0.53 6.06
CA MET A 167 4.72 -0.21 6.98
C MET A 167 4.29 1.24 6.83
N THR A 168 3.03 1.53 7.16
CA THR A 168 2.53 2.90 7.36
C THR A 168 2.19 3.15 8.83
N THR A 169 2.35 4.39 9.26
CA THR A 169 1.87 4.90 10.56
C THR A 169 0.44 5.45 10.48
N ASN A 170 -0.14 5.47 9.27
CA ASN A 170 -1.54 5.79 9.06
C ASN A 170 -2.40 4.60 9.50
N TYR A 171 -2.83 4.59 10.77
CA TYR A 171 -3.76 3.61 11.33
C TYR A 171 -4.51 4.17 12.54
N ILE A 172 -5.57 3.50 12.97
CA ILE A 172 -6.31 3.86 14.18
C ILE A 172 -5.90 2.97 15.34
N GLU A 173 -5.45 3.58 16.45
CA GLU A 173 -5.22 2.88 17.71
C GLU A 173 -6.13 3.37 18.84
N ILE A 174 -6.67 2.42 19.60
CA ILE A 174 -7.58 2.69 20.72
C ILE A 174 -7.18 1.83 21.92
N ARG A 175 -7.36 2.37 23.13
CA ARG A 175 -7.17 1.59 24.36
C ARG A 175 -8.26 0.53 24.55
N GLU A 176 -7.83 -0.67 24.86
CA GLU A 176 -8.62 -1.86 25.16
C GLU A 176 -9.73 -1.67 26.22
N ASN A 177 -9.50 -0.80 27.20
CA ASN A 177 -10.38 -0.63 28.37
C ASN A 177 -11.49 0.42 28.19
N LEU A 178 -11.63 0.99 26.99
CA LEU A 178 -12.65 1.98 26.70
C LEU A 178 -14.04 1.36 26.50
N THR A 179 -15.07 2.19 26.65
CA THR A 179 -16.43 1.83 26.22
C THR A 179 -16.60 2.04 24.71
N VAL A 180 -17.58 1.37 24.09
CA VAL A 180 -17.94 1.57 22.67
C VAL A 180 -18.10 3.06 22.33
N LYS A 181 -18.75 3.85 23.20
CA LYS A 181 -18.93 5.30 22.98
C LYS A 181 -17.60 6.07 22.98
N GLN A 182 -16.69 5.72 23.89
CA GLN A 182 -15.37 6.34 23.96
C GLN A 182 -14.52 5.94 22.76
N ALA A 183 -14.53 4.65 22.39
CA ALA A 183 -13.84 4.16 21.19
C ALA A 183 -14.33 4.88 19.92
N MET A 184 -15.66 5.05 19.74
CA MET A 184 -16.20 5.84 18.63
C MET A 184 -15.75 7.30 18.65
N THR A 185 -15.59 7.90 19.82
CA THR A 185 -15.12 9.29 19.94
C THR A 185 -13.65 9.39 19.52
N GLU A 186 -12.84 8.42 19.94
CA GLU A 186 -11.42 8.33 19.60
C GLU A 186 -11.22 8.09 18.10
N LEU A 187 -11.96 7.12 17.53
CA LEU A 187 -12.00 6.86 16.09
C LEU A 187 -12.28 8.13 15.30
N VAL A 188 -13.36 8.86 15.62
CA VAL A 188 -13.74 10.07 14.89
C VAL A 188 -12.68 11.17 15.01
N SER A 189 -11.95 11.22 16.12
CA SER A 189 -10.85 12.18 16.31
C SER A 189 -9.63 11.84 15.45
N GLN A 190 -9.32 10.55 15.28
CA GLN A 190 -8.15 10.08 14.53
C GLN A 190 -8.42 9.96 13.02
N ALA A 191 -9.64 9.60 12.62
CA ALA A 191 -10.07 9.44 11.22
C ALA A 191 -10.01 10.74 10.38
N ALA A 192 -9.73 11.89 10.99
CA ALA A 192 -9.48 13.15 10.27
C ALA A 192 -8.03 13.28 9.78
N LYS A 193 -7.13 12.42 10.28
CA LYS A 193 -5.70 12.41 9.95
C LYS A 193 -5.24 11.10 9.30
N ASN A 194 -6.01 10.03 9.50
CA ASN A 194 -5.68 8.68 9.09
C ASN A 194 -6.77 8.16 8.13
N ASP A 195 -6.35 7.62 7.00
CA ASP A 195 -7.21 7.08 5.94
C ASP A 195 -7.51 5.59 6.17
N ASN A 196 -6.59 4.85 6.81
CA ASN A 196 -6.76 3.43 7.12
C ASN A 196 -7.60 3.22 8.40
N ILE A 197 -8.91 3.42 8.27
CA ILE A 197 -9.87 3.34 9.40
C ILE A 197 -10.63 2.02 9.51
N SER A 198 -10.51 1.14 8.51
CA SER A 198 -11.31 -0.09 8.40
C SER A 198 -11.04 -1.07 9.54
N THR A 199 -9.78 -1.15 9.97
CA THR A 199 -9.32 -2.01 11.06
C THR A 199 -8.78 -1.13 12.17
N ILE A 200 -9.22 -1.40 13.41
CA ILE A 200 -8.90 -0.60 14.58
C ILE A 200 -8.05 -1.46 15.53
N PHE A 201 -6.85 -0.99 15.82
CA PHE A 201 -5.90 -1.72 16.64
C PHE A 201 -6.06 -1.36 18.12
N MET A 202 -6.12 -2.39 18.95
CA MET A 202 -6.28 -2.24 20.39
C MET A 202 -4.93 -2.35 21.07
N VAL A 203 -4.62 -1.39 21.93
CA VAL A 203 -3.37 -1.37 22.70
C VAL A 203 -3.65 -1.27 24.19
N THR A 204 -2.73 -1.81 24.98
CA THR A 204 -2.75 -1.68 26.45
C THR A 204 -2.23 -0.31 26.90
N ALA A 205 -2.34 -0.01 28.20
CA ALA A 205 -1.82 1.22 28.78
C ALA A 205 -0.30 1.45 28.57
N ASP A 206 0.47 0.39 28.36
CA ASP A 206 1.90 0.43 28.04
C ASP A 206 2.20 0.34 26.53
N HIS A 207 1.21 0.53 25.65
CA HIS A 207 1.30 0.42 24.19
C HIS A 207 1.63 -0.99 23.65
N THR A 208 1.35 -2.04 24.42
CA THR A 208 1.45 -3.43 23.92
C THR A 208 0.24 -3.73 23.05
N PHE A 209 0.46 -4.38 21.91
CA PHE A 209 -0.62 -4.85 21.05
C PHE A 209 -1.52 -5.85 21.80
N TYR A 210 -2.82 -5.58 21.79
CA TYR A 210 -3.83 -6.39 22.51
C TYR A 210 -4.75 -7.17 21.55
N GLY A 211 -5.01 -6.63 20.37
CA GLY A 211 -5.88 -7.25 19.36
C GLY A 211 -6.37 -6.24 18.34
N ALA A 212 -7.28 -6.65 17.47
CA ALA A 212 -7.89 -5.76 16.48
C ALA A 212 -9.41 -5.94 16.41
N MET A 213 -10.08 -4.98 15.79
CA MET A 213 -11.53 -4.98 15.60
C MET A 213 -11.87 -4.28 14.27
N ASP A 214 -12.85 -4.79 13.55
CA ASP A 214 -13.37 -4.12 12.36
C ASP A 214 -14.22 -2.90 12.73
N LEU A 215 -14.07 -1.81 11.98
CA LEU A 215 -14.92 -0.62 12.10
C LEU A 215 -16.40 -0.98 11.98
N LYS A 216 -16.73 -1.91 11.10
CA LYS A 216 -18.10 -2.43 10.91
C LYS A 216 -18.70 -2.96 12.22
N ASP A 217 -17.93 -3.65 13.03
CA ASP A 217 -18.40 -4.20 14.29
C ASP A 217 -18.59 -3.10 15.32
N LEU A 218 -17.69 -2.11 15.35
CA LEU A 218 -17.81 -0.95 16.25
C LEU A 218 -19.06 -0.10 15.93
N ILE A 219 -19.35 0.17 14.65
CA ILE A 219 -20.51 1.00 14.26
C ILE A 219 -21.85 0.28 14.43
N THR A 220 -21.85 -1.06 14.40
CA THR A 220 -23.07 -1.87 14.56
C THR A 220 -23.30 -2.32 16.02
N ALA A 221 -22.29 -2.14 16.89
CA ALA A 221 -22.38 -2.45 18.31
C ALA A 221 -23.48 -1.66 19.02
N ARG A 222 -24.14 -2.31 19.98
CA ARG A 222 -25.14 -1.64 20.83
C ARG A 222 -24.45 -0.92 21.98
N GLN A 223 -25.11 0.10 22.53
CA GLN A 223 -24.55 0.94 23.59
C GLN A 223 -24.13 0.18 24.86
N ASP A 224 -24.75 -0.98 25.11
CA ASP A 224 -24.51 -1.87 26.25
C ASP A 224 -23.50 -3.00 25.97
N THR A 225 -23.02 -3.12 24.72
CA THR A 225 -22.00 -4.11 24.34
C THR A 225 -20.66 -3.71 24.96
N ARG A 226 -19.95 -4.67 25.56
CA ARG A 226 -18.61 -4.43 26.09
C ARG A 226 -17.65 -4.42 24.90
N LEU A 227 -16.73 -3.46 24.90
CA LEU A 227 -15.76 -3.33 23.81
C LEU A 227 -14.92 -4.62 23.66
N GLU A 228 -14.55 -5.24 24.79
CA GLU A 228 -13.79 -6.50 24.81
C GLU A 228 -14.43 -7.65 24.03
N ASP A 229 -15.76 -7.68 23.90
CA ASP A 229 -16.48 -8.74 23.19
C ASP A 229 -16.33 -8.60 21.66
N LEU A 230 -15.91 -7.43 21.19
CA LEU A 230 -15.67 -7.10 19.78
C LEU A 230 -14.19 -7.23 19.39
N ILE A 231 -13.29 -7.37 20.36
CA ILE A 231 -11.85 -7.41 20.12
C ILE A 231 -11.43 -8.85 19.81
N VAL A 232 -10.80 -9.04 18.66
CA VAL A 232 -10.12 -10.28 18.30
C VAL A 232 -8.70 -10.22 18.85
N THR A 233 -8.43 -10.94 19.93
CA THR A 233 -7.10 -10.97 20.59
C THR A 233 -6.10 -11.90 19.92
N SER A 234 -6.59 -12.89 19.14
CA SER A 234 -5.76 -13.79 18.34
C SER A 234 -5.66 -13.29 16.89
N TYR A 235 -5.42 -12.00 16.72
CA TYR A 235 -5.27 -11.35 15.40
C TYR A 235 -3.86 -11.61 14.85
N PRO A 236 -3.68 -11.82 13.53
CA PRO A 236 -2.36 -11.95 12.93
C PRO A 236 -1.50 -10.71 13.15
N TYR A 237 -0.19 -10.89 13.24
CA TYR A 237 0.80 -9.83 13.32
C TYR A 237 2.15 -10.34 12.79
N VAL A 238 3.05 -9.41 12.47
CA VAL A 238 4.46 -9.71 12.14
C VAL A 238 5.38 -8.77 12.91
N TYR A 239 6.65 -9.13 13.06
CA TYR A 239 7.66 -8.26 13.66
C TYR A 239 8.37 -7.44 12.58
N GLY A 240 8.70 -6.17 12.89
CA GLY A 240 9.27 -5.24 11.91
C GLY A 240 10.59 -5.69 11.26
N HIS A 241 11.38 -6.51 11.95
CA HIS A 241 12.65 -7.06 11.44
C HIS A 241 12.51 -8.43 10.75
N GLU A 242 11.28 -8.93 10.54
CA GLU A 242 11.09 -10.10 9.69
C GLU A 242 11.37 -9.75 8.23
N LEU A 243 12.04 -10.67 7.52
CA LEU A 243 12.27 -10.52 6.08
C LEU A 243 10.95 -10.61 5.33
N ILE A 244 10.83 -9.79 4.30
CA ILE A 244 9.67 -9.74 3.41
C ILE A 244 9.36 -11.13 2.84
N ASP A 245 10.35 -11.82 2.26
CA ASP A 245 10.27 -13.18 1.74
C ASP A 245 9.66 -14.21 2.71
N ASP A 246 9.99 -14.11 3.99
CA ASP A 246 9.60 -15.07 5.01
C ASP A 246 8.16 -14.87 5.51
N CYS A 247 7.60 -13.68 5.30
CA CYS A 247 6.30 -13.29 5.84
C CYS A 247 5.21 -13.05 4.78
N ILE A 248 5.54 -12.74 3.51
CA ILE A 248 4.57 -12.47 2.44
C ILE A 248 3.48 -13.55 2.32
N GLU A 249 3.86 -14.83 2.25
CA GLU A 249 2.88 -15.90 2.07
C GLU A 249 1.93 -16.01 3.27
N LYS A 250 2.44 -15.75 4.49
CA LYS A 250 1.60 -15.72 5.69
C LYS A 250 0.64 -14.52 5.64
N LEU A 251 1.12 -13.34 5.26
CA LEU A 251 0.31 -12.13 5.17
C LEU A 251 -0.84 -12.29 4.17
N LYS A 252 -0.57 -12.91 3.01
CA LYS A 252 -1.57 -13.23 1.98
C LYS A 252 -2.65 -14.19 2.50
N ASP A 253 -2.25 -15.24 3.22
CA ASP A 253 -3.17 -16.26 3.73
C ASP A 253 -4.24 -15.70 4.67
N TYR A 254 -3.91 -14.63 5.43
CA TYR A 254 -4.87 -13.99 6.33
C TYR A 254 -5.92 -13.16 5.60
N SER A 255 -5.58 -12.56 4.45
CA SER A 255 -6.51 -11.73 3.66
C SER A 255 -7.20 -10.62 4.47
N GLU A 256 -6.47 -10.04 5.43
CA GLU A 256 -6.93 -8.94 6.27
C GLU A 256 -6.65 -7.59 5.59
N ASN A 257 -7.49 -6.57 5.85
CA ASN A 257 -7.31 -5.24 5.25
C ASN A 257 -6.00 -4.58 5.70
N SER A 258 -5.60 -4.83 6.95
CA SER A 258 -4.36 -4.31 7.54
C SER A 258 -3.86 -5.26 8.62
N ILE A 259 -2.55 -5.51 8.65
CA ILE A 259 -1.89 -6.39 9.63
C ILE A 259 -0.91 -5.55 10.46
N PRO A 260 -0.94 -5.63 11.80
CA PRO A 260 -0.06 -4.85 12.65
C PRO A 260 1.37 -5.37 12.61
N ILE A 261 2.31 -4.42 12.62
CA ILE A 261 3.74 -4.66 12.68
C ILE A 261 4.22 -4.27 14.07
N LEU A 262 4.88 -5.22 14.74
CA LEU A 262 5.28 -5.09 16.14
C LEU A 262 6.80 -4.98 16.30
N ASP A 263 7.24 -4.38 17.41
CA ASP A 263 8.61 -4.50 17.87
C ASP A 263 8.85 -5.78 18.69
N ASN A 264 10.11 -6.00 19.09
CA ASN A 264 10.50 -7.18 19.90
C ASN A 264 9.85 -7.22 21.31
N ASP A 265 9.31 -6.10 21.80
CA ASP A 265 8.59 -5.97 23.07
C ASP A 265 7.05 -6.06 22.88
N ASN A 266 6.59 -6.43 21.68
CA ASN A 266 5.18 -6.49 21.24
C ASN A 266 4.46 -5.13 21.27
N LYS A 267 5.19 -4.03 21.10
CA LYS A 267 4.61 -2.70 20.88
C LYS A 267 4.21 -2.55 19.42
N LEU A 268 3.08 -1.90 19.19
CA LEU A 268 2.62 -1.58 17.85
C LEU A 268 3.51 -0.48 17.27
N LEU A 269 4.19 -0.77 16.16
CA LEU A 269 5.03 0.19 15.44
C LEU A 269 4.29 0.86 14.29
N GLY A 270 3.46 0.08 13.60
CA GLY A 270 2.81 0.47 12.36
C GLY A 270 1.92 -0.67 11.85
N VAL A 271 1.44 -0.52 10.62
CA VAL A 271 0.61 -1.53 9.96
C VAL A 271 1.07 -1.71 8.52
N ILE A 272 0.86 -2.90 7.97
CA ILE A 272 0.95 -3.13 6.53
C ILE A 272 -0.46 -3.29 5.98
N THR A 273 -0.77 -2.57 4.90
CA THR A 273 -2.09 -2.62 4.28
C THR A 273 -2.16 -3.73 3.24
N SER A 274 -3.37 -4.22 2.97
CA SER A 274 -3.60 -5.18 1.87
C SER A 274 -3.16 -4.64 0.50
N GLN A 275 -3.24 -3.33 0.28
CA GLN A 275 -2.73 -2.68 -0.93
C GLN A 275 -1.21 -2.81 -1.00
N SER A 276 -0.49 -2.42 0.06
CA SER A 276 0.97 -2.56 0.14
C SER A 276 1.40 -4.03 -0.01
N ILE A 277 0.64 -5.00 0.50
CA ILE A 277 0.92 -6.44 0.30
C ILE A 277 0.80 -6.83 -1.17
N VAL A 278 -0.17 -6.29 -1.92
CA VAL A 278 -0.31 -6.58 -3.36
C VAL A 278 0.90 -6.06 -4.12
N ASP A 279 1.30 -4.82 -3.84
CA ASP A 279 2.44 -4.19 -4.51
C ASP A 279 3.74 -4.93 -4.16
N LEU A 280 3.92 -5.30 -2.88
CA LEU A 280 5.05 -6.10 -2.39
C LEU A 280 5.15 -7.47 -3.06
N VAL A 281 4.02 -8.13 -3.33
CA VAL A 281 4.01 -9.41 -4.04
C VAL A 281 4.42 -9.23 -5.50
N ASP A 282 4.01 -8.15 -6.15
CA ASP A 282 4.42 -7.88 -7.53
C ASP A 282 5.93 -7.57 -7.61
N ASP A 283 6.44 -6.79 -6.65
CA ASP A 283 7.86 -6.49 -6.50
C ASP A 283 8.69 -7.77 -6.34
N GLU A 284 8.38 -8.62 -5.36
CA GLU A 284 9.13 -9.87 -5.12
C GLU A 284 9.03 -10.85 -6.29
N MET A 285 7.85 -10.96 -6.92
CA MET A 285 7.72 -11.77 -8.13
C MET A 285 8.60 -11.22 -9.25
N GLY A 286 8.64 -9.90 -9.43
CA GLY A 286 9.52 -9.21 -10.38
C GLY A 286 11.00 -9.50 -10.12
N GLU A 287 11.43 -9.41 -8.86
CA GLU A 287 12.80 -9.72 -8.43
C GLU A 287 13.17 -11.18 -8.71
N ASP A 288 12.30 -12.12 -8.33
CA ASP A 288 12.49 -13.55 -8.58
C ASP A 288 12.62 -13.84 -10.08
N TYR A 289 11.73 -13.27 -10.91
CA TYR A 289 11.81 -13.41 -12.37
C TYR A 289 13.10 -12.81 -12.94
N ALA A 290 13.51 -11.63 -12.46
CA ALA A 290 14.77 -11.01 -12.85
C ALA A 290 15.95 -11.91 -12.49
N MET A 291 15.99 -12.43 -11.26
CA MET A 291 17.03 -13.33 -10.78
C MET A 291 17.09 -14.63 -11.59
N PHE A 292 15.94 -15.26 -11.87
CA PHE A 292 15.87 -16.45 -12.74
C PHE A 292 16.40 -16.18 -14.15
N ALA A 293 16.13 -14.98 -14.69
CA ALA A 293 16.62 -14.55 -15.99
C ALA A 293 18.12 -14.16 -15.99
N GLY A 294 18.77 -14.19 -14.82
CA GLY A 294 20.17 -13.78 -14.65
C GLY A 294 20.37 -12.26 -14.69
N LEU A 295 19.38 -11.51 -14.23
CA LEU A 295 19.34 -10.05 -14.14
C LEU A 295 19.35 -9.61 -12.68
N THR A 296 19.66 -8.34 -12.46
CA THR A 296 19.39 -7.64 -11.21
C THR A 296 18.01 -6.98 -11.28
N ALA A 297 17.26 -6.93 -10.19
CA ALA A 297 15.88 -6.42 -10.13
C ALA A 297 15.71 -5.01 -10.73
N GLU A 298 16.71 -4.13 -10.55
CA GLU A 298 16.68 -2.73 -11.04
C GLU A 298 16.92 -2.54 -12.57
N GLU A 299 16.87 -3.57 -13.42
CA GLU A 299 17.17 -3.40 -14.86
C GLU A 299 16.06 -2.68 -15.65
N ASP A 300 16.36 -1.46 -16.12
CA ASP A 300 15.51 -0.72 -17.06
C ASP A 300 15.46 -1.47 -18.42
N LEU A 301 14.25 -1.74 -18.92
CA LEU A 301 14.00 -2.36 -20.23
C LEU A 301 14.65 -1.57 -21.39
N LYS A 302 15.12 -0.33 -21.14
CA LYS A 302 15.79 0.54 -22.10
C LYS A 302 17.33 0.51 -22.03
N GLU A 303 17.94 -0.43 -21.31
CA GLU A 303 19.40 -0.53 -21.26
C GLU A 303 20.06 -0.85 -22.63
N PRO A 304 21.24 -0.30 -22.94
CA PRO A 304 21.99 -0.64 -24.15
C PRO A 304 22.33 -2.13 -24.22
N LEU A 305 22.20 -2.74 -25.42
CA LEU A 305 22.45 -4.17 -25.66
C LEU A 305 23.77 -4.71 -25.07
N LYS A 306 24.83 -3.89 -25.07
CA LYS A 306 26.15 -4.29 -24.57
C LYS A 306 26.19 -4.46 -23.05
N GLU A 307 25.46 -3.63 -22.30
CA GLU A 307 25.39 -3.72 -20.84
C GLU A 307 24.54 -4.93 -20.43
N SER A 308 23.37 -5.10 -21.06
CA SER A 308 22.51 -6.26 -20.82
C SER A 308 23.22 -7.58 -21.15
N MET A 309 23.97 -7.65 -22.27
CA MET A 309 24.77 -8.84 -22.58
C MET A 309 25.82 -9.15 -21.50
N LYS A 310 26.48 -8.14 -20.94
CA LYS A 310 27.53 -8.34 -19.93
C LYS A 310 26.95 -8.91 -18.63
N LYS A 311 25.75 -8.47 -18.25
CA LYS A 311 25.05 -8.93 -17.04
C LYS A 311 24.52 -10.36 -17.19
N ARG A 312 23.99 -10.71 -18.38
CA ARG A 312 23.41 -12.04 -18.67
C ARG A 312 24.42 -13.14 -19.00
N LEU A 313 25.58 -12.80 -19.58
CA LEU A 313 26.56 -13.79 -20.08
C LEU A 313 27.07 -14.78 -19.00
N PRO A 314 27.36 -14.37 -17.75
CA PRO A 314 27.80 -15.29 -16.71
C PRO A 314 26.77 -16.37 -16.41
N TRP A 315 25.51 -15.99 -16.21
CA TRP A 315 24.42 -16.92 -15.93
C TRP A 315 24.15 -17.85 -17.11
N LEU A 316 24.16 -17.31 -18.33
CA LEU A 316 24.02 -18.11 -19.55
C LEU A 316 25.14 -19.15 -19.72
N LEU A 317 26.38 -18.82 -19.36
CA LEU A 317 27.49 -19.78 -19.39
C LEU A 317 27.32 -20.89 -18.35
N VAL A 318 26.82 -20.57 -17.16
CA VAL A 318 26.49 -21.57 -16.12
C VAL A 318 25.39 -22.51 -16.62
N LEU A 319 24.29 -21.98 -17.15
CA LEU A 319 23.19 -22.78 -17.70
C LEU A 319 23.65 -23.63 -18.90
N LEU A 320 24.49 -23.10 -19.78
CA LEU A 320 25.09 -23.84 -20.89
C LEU A 320 25.94 -25.00 -20.38
N ALA A 321 26.80 -24.76 -19.40
CA ALA A 321 27.66 -25.79 -18.81
C ALA A 321 26.83 -26.91 -18.17
N LEU A 322 25.81 -26.56 -17.36
CA LEU A 322 24.88 -27.52 -16.77
C LEU A 322 24.15 -28.34 -17.85
N GLY A 323 23.67 -27.70 -18.91
CA GLY A 323 23.04 -28.37 -20.05
C GLY A 323 23.95 -29.38 -20.74
N THR A 324 25.24 -29.07 -20.89
CA THR A 324 26.23 -30.00 -21.46
C THR A 324 26.61 -31.16 -20.55
N VAL A 325 26.41 -31.04 -19.24
CA VAL A 325 26.69 -32.12 -18.27
C VAL A 325 25.53 -33.12 -18.17
N VAL A 326 24.31 -32.64 -18.42
CA VAL A 326 23.09 -33.47 -18.41
C VAL A 326 22.83 -34.14 -19.78
N SER A 327 23.39 -33.59 -20.87
CA SER A 327 23.33 -34.18 -22.22
C SER A 327 24.41 -35.22 -22.49
#